data_AF-A0AA39JDH9-F1
#
_entry.id   AF-A0AA39JDH9-F1
#
_cell.length_a   1.000
_cell.length_b   1.000
_cell.length_c   1.000
_cell.angle_alpha   90.00
_cell.angle_beta   90.00
_cell.angle_gamma   90.00
#
_symmetry.space_group_name_H-M   'P 1'
#
loop_
_entity.id
_entity.type
_entity.pdbx_description
1 polymer ?
#
loop_
_entity_poly.entity_id
_entity_poly.type
_entity_poly.pdbx_seq_one_letter_code
_entity_poly.pdbx_strand_id
1 'polypeptide(L)'
;VIESMGHGRFGAVVSDSTGNTTLARKLLVEHVPTIIALADLCHHISNLIKDVVKLPYFSLAIKVVRGIIKYFHMSHIGIADFAKARQQLNIGHGLESIGKTRFGTVVHSSVSVQRCIPAIQKTISFGRVKSDDFRDYYRSETTSQKAFNFRYGLEQLIKIGSPPANTLTCLEAVEVMAADAYFFWHAMIAKMTEVLLDPGNEFPVEVQEDILGILEH
;
A
#
# COMPACT_ATOMS: atom_id res chain seq x y z
N VAL A 1 -8.28 32.74 13.54
CA VAL A 1 -7.47 31.81 14.37
C VAL A 1 -6.06 32.35 14.59
N ILE A 2 -5.28 32.61 13.53
CA ILE A 2 -3.90 33.10 13.67
C ILE A 2 -3.85 34.49 14.32
N GLU A 3 -4.68 35.43 13.87
CA GLU A 3 -4.80 36.75 14.50
C GLU A 3 -5.20 36.66 15.98
N SER A 4 -6.21 35.83 16.31
CA SER A 4 -6.71 35.69 17.69
C SER A 4 -5.70 35.04 18.64
N MET A 5 -4.79 34.19 18.15
CA MET A 5 -3.77 33.54 18.98
C MET A 5 -2.41 34.26 18.95
N GLY A 6 -2.21 35.18 17.99
CA GLY A 6 -0.97 35.90 17.75
C GLY A 6 -0.03 35.18 16.78
N HIS A 7 0.57 35.95 15.87
CA HIS A 7 1.37 35.42 14.76
C HIS A 7 2.61 34.65 15.23
N GLY A 8 3.26 35.10 16.31
CA GLY A 8 4.48 34.47 16.85
C GLY A 8 4.30 33.08 17.47
N ARG A 9 3.07 32.55 17.49
CA ARG A 9 2.78 31.18 17.97
C ARG A 9 2.74 30.13 16.87
N PHE A 10 2.95 30.52 15.61
CA PHE A 10 2.89 29.63 14.46
C PHE A 10 4.23 29.62 13.74
N GLY A 11 4.86 28.45 13.64
CA GLY A 11 6.13 28.27 12.94
C GLY A 11 5.98 27.76 11.50
N ALA A 12 4.95 26.96 11.23
CA ALA A 12 4.73 26.38 9.91
C ALA A 12 3.24 26.12 9.64
N VAL A 13 2.90 26.02 8.36
CA VAL A 13 1.60 25.56 7.86
C VAL A 13 1.83 24.39 6.91
N VAL A 14 1.05 23.33 7.08
CA VAL A 14 1.10 22.12 6.23
C VAL A 14 -0.29 21.89 5.66
N SER A 15 -0.38 21.62 4.37
CA SER A 15 -1.61 21.12 3.75
C SER A 15 -1.32 20.41 2.43
N ASP A 16 -2.30 19.66 1.92
CA ASP A 16 -2.21 18.96 0.64
C ASP A 16 -1.92 19.91 -0.53
N SER A 17 -1.58 19.36 -1.69
CA SER A 17 -1.21 20.14 -2.87
C SER A 17 -2.39 20.47 -3.78
N THR A 18 -3.63 20.44 -3.26
CA THR A 18 -4.79 20.89 -4.05
C THR A 18 -4.72 22.40 -4.33
N GLY A 19 -5.38 22.86 -5.40
CA GLY A 19 -5.24 24.25 -5.86
C GLY A 19 -5.64 25.29 -4.79
N ASN A 20 -6.72 25.03 -4.07
CA ASN A 20 -7.23 25.92 -3.03
C ASN A 20 -6.33 25.96 -1.79
N THR A 21 -5.82 24.80 -1.36
CA THR A 21 -4.94 24.71 -0.18
C THR A 21 -3.56 25.29 -0.47
N THR A 22 -3.05 25.10 -1.68
CA THR A 22 -1.80 25.71 -2.15
C THR A 22 -1.91 27.23 -2.20
N LEU A 23 -3.01 27.76 -2.76
CA LEU A 23 -3.26 29.19 -2.76
C LEU A 23 -3.40 29.73 -1.33
N ALA A 24 -4.14 29.03 -0.47
CA ALA A 24 -4.31 29.42 0.92
C ALA A 24 -2.97 29.47 1.68
N ARG A 25 -2.07 28.49 1.49
CA ARG A 25 -0.71 28.54 2.06
C ARG A 25 0.07 29.74 1.57
N LYS A 26 0.03 30.04 0.26
CA LYS A 26 0.73 31.20 -0.32
C LYS A 26 0.23 32.52 0.29
N LEU A 27 -1.09 32.73 0.28
CA LEU A 27 -1.71 33.92 0.86
C LEU A 27 -1.40 34.04 2.36
N LEU A 28 -1.32 32.91 3.07
CA LEU A 28 -1.00 32.92 4.49
C LEU A 28 0.45 33.34 4.76
N VAL A 29 1.41 32.86 3.96
CA VAL A 29 2.82 33.27 4.09
C VAL A 29 3.01 34.74 3.69
N GLU A 30 2.25 35.24 2.72
CA GLU A 30 2.22 36.66 2.38
C GLU A 30 1.69 37.51 3.55
N HIS A 31 0.67 37.02 4.26
CA HIS A 31 0.09 37.70 5.42
C HIS A 31 0.95 37.58 6.69
N VAL A 32 1.62 36.45 6.88
CA VAL A 32 2.48 36.16 8.04
C VAL A 32 3.82 35.59 7.57
N PRO A 33 4.79 36.45 7.22
CA PRO A 33 6.06 36.03 6.59
C PRO A 33 6.96 35.13 7.44
N THR A 34 6.69 35.03 8.74
CA THR A 34 7.43 34.15 9.66
C THR A 34 6.97 32.69 9.61
N ILE A 35 5.84 32.39 8.95
CA ILE A 35 5.33 31.03 8.81
C ILE A 35 6.00 30.36 7.61
N ILE A 36 6.51 29.14 7.81
CA ILE A 36 7.03 28.30 6.73
C ILE A 36 5.89 27.48 6.12
N ALA A 37 5.68 27.61 4.80
CA ALA A 37 4.77 26.72 4.08
C ALA A 37 5.45 25.39 3.73
N LEU A 38 4.88 24.28 4.22
CA LEU A 38 5.33 22.93 3.95
C LEU A 38 4.27 22.17 3.15
N ALA A 39 4.71 21.25 2.30
CA ALA A 39 3.84 20.32 1.62
C ALA A 39 3.45 19.16 2.53
N ASP A 40 2.27 18.58 2.32
CA ASP A 40 1.83 17.37 3.01
C ASP A 40 2.54 16.14 2.46
N LEU A 41 3.58 15.70 3.18
CA LEU A 41 4.37 14.53 2.82
C LEU A 41 3.53 13.23 2.77
N CYS A 42 2.58 13.06 3.68
CA CYS A 42 1.70 11.89 3.71
C CYS A 42 0.88 11.80 2.42
N HIS A 43 0.38 12.95 1.95
CA HIS A 43 -0.30 13.02 0.66
C HIS A 43 0.63 12.63 -0.51
N HIS A 44 1.87 13.11 -0.52
CA HIS A 44 2.85 12.75 -1.54
C HIS A 44 3.17 11.25 -1.55
N ILE A 45 3.42 10.64 -0.39
CA ILE A 45 3.68 9.19 -0.28
C ILE A 45 2.46 8.40 -0.74
N SER A 46 1.24 8.83 -0.37
CA SER A 46 0.00 8.19 -0.80
C SER A 46 -0.16 8.21 -2.33
N ASN A 47 0.24 9.31 -2.98
CA ASN A 47 0.26 9.41 -4.45
C ASN A 47 1.36 8.55 -5.08
N LEU A 48 2.55 8.49 -4.49
CA LEU A 48 3.61 7.58 -4.94
C LEU A 48 3.12 6.13 -4.93
N ILE A 49 2.50 5.68 -3.82
CA ILE A 49 1.90 4.33 -3.75
C ILE A 49 0.86 4.15 -4.83
N LYS A 50 -0.03 5.15 -5.03
CA LYS A 50 -1.06 5.13 -6.05
C LYS A 50 -0.48 4.92 -7.45
N ASP A 51 0.62 5.56 -7.78
CA ASP A 51 1.22 5.48 -9.10
C ASP A 51 1.93 4.13 -9.30
N VAL A 52 2.64 3.62 -8.29
CA VAL A 52 3.20 2.25 -8.29
C VAL A 52 2.10 1.21 -8.49
N VAL A 53 1.01 1.27 -7.72
CA VAL A 53 -0.05 0.24 -7.78
C VAL A 53 -0.93 0.36 -9.04
N LYS A 54 -0.78 1.46 -9.79
CA LYS A 54 -1.44 1.65 -11.09
C LYS A 54 -0.62 1.11 -12.26
N LEU A 55 0.64 0.75 -12.06
CA LEU A 55 1.46 0.15 -13.10
C LEU A 55 0.75 -1.11 -13.64
N PRO A 56 0.62 -1.27 -14.97
CA PRO A 56 -0.03 -2.42 -15.59
C PRO A 56 0.54 -3.75 -15.10
N TYR A 57 1.83 -3.77 -14.78
CA TYR A 57 2.55 -4.93 -14.24
C TYR A 57 1.87 -5.53 -13.00
N PHE A 58 1.43 -4.70 -12.05
CA PHE A 58 0.80 -5.18 -10.81
C PHE A 58 -0.71 -5.40 -10.92
N SER A 59 -1.32 -5.08 -12.06
CA SER A 59 -2.78 -5.13 -12.24
C SER A 59 -3.38 -6.51 -11.97
N LEU A 60 -2.69 -7.58 -12.39
CA LEU A 60 -3.12 -8.95 -12.16
C LEU A 60 -3.11 -9.31 -10.68
N ALA A 61 -2.00 -9.06 -9.98
CA ALA A 61 -1.86 -9.36 -8.55
C ALA A 61 -2.94 -8.62 -7.74
N ILE A 62 -3.12 -7.33 -8.01
CA ILE A 62 -4.14 -6.50 -7.35
C ILE A 62 -5.55 -6.99 -7.65
N LYS A 63 -5.85 -7.39 -8.90
CA LYS A 63 -7.16 -7.95 -9.28
C LYS A 63 -7.47 -9.22 -8.49
N VAL A 64 -6.52 -10.13 -8.38
CA VAL A 64 -6.70 -11.40 -7.65
C VAL A 64 -6.84 -11.17 -6.14
N VAL A 65 -6.03 -10.27 -5.56
CA VAL A 65 -6.13 -9.85 -4.14
C VAL A 65 -7.51 -9.25 -3.85
N ARG A 66 -7.97 -8.28 -4.66
CA ARG A 66 -9.31 -7.67 -4.50
C ARG A 66 -10.42 -8.71 -4.62
N GLY A 67 -10.30 -9.60 -5.60
CA GLY A 67 -11.26 -10.67 -5.87
C GLY A 67 -11.44 -11.60 -4.68
N ILE A 68 -10.35 -12.11 -4.12
CA ILE A 68 -10.42 -13.07 -3.02
C ILE A 68 -10.94 -12.43 -1.72
N ILE A 69 -10.52 -11.19 -1.43
CA ILE A 69 -11.00 -10.45 -0.27
C ILE A 69 -12.51 -10.21 -0.39
N LYS A 70 -12.97 -9.80 -1.58
CA LYS A 70 -14.40 -9.60 -1.85
C LYS A 70 -15.19 -10.90 -1.66
N TYR A 71 -14.69 -12.02 -2.19
CA TYR A 71 -15.34 -13.32 -2.03
C TYR A 71 -15.56 -13.67 -0.55
N PHE A 72 -14.52 -13.59 0.27
CA PHE A 72 -14.61 -13.94 1.69
C PHE A 72 -15.45 -12.94 2.50
N HIS A 73 -15.50 -11.67 2.12
CA HIS A 73 -16.41 -10.72 2.76
C HIS A 73 -17.88 -10.94 2.38
N MET A 74 -18.18 -11.44 1.19
CA MET A 74 -19.55 -11.64 0.72
C MET A 74 -20.10 -13.05 1.01
N SER A 75 -19.25 -14.05 1.18
CA SER A 75 -19.65 -15.44 1.36
C SER A 75 -19.69 -15.83 2.84
N HIS A 76 -20.89 -15.95 3.42
CA HIS A 76 -21.07 -16.43 4.80
C HIS A 76 -20.47 -17.83 5.03
N ILE A 77 -20.62 -18.72 4.04
CA ILE A 77 -20.02 -20.07 4.10
C ILE A 77 -18.50 -19.96 3.94
N GLY A 78 -18.03 -19.15 2.99
CA GLY A 78 -16.60 -18.95 2.72
C GLY A 78 -15.85 -18.42 3.93
N ILE A 79 -16.39 -17.41 4.63
CA ILE A 79 -15.72 -16.84 5.82
C ILE A 79 -15.67 -17.83 6.99
N ALA A 80 -16.71 -18.63 7.19
CA ALA A 80 -16.74 -19.66 8.22
C ALA A 80 -15.72 -20.77 7.95
N ASP A 81 -15.67 -21.26 6.71
CA ASP A 81 -14.69 -22.26 6.28
C ASP A 81 -13.25 -21.71 6.35
N PHE A 82 -13.06 -20.43 5.99
CA PHE A 82 -11.78 -19.74 6.11
C PHE A 82 -11.32 -19.58 7.55
N ALA A 83 -12.22 -19.20 8.47
CA ALA A 83 -11.91 -19.12 9.89
C ALA A 83 -11.49 -20.49 10.44
N LYS A 84 -12.19 -21.56 10.06
CA LYS A 84 -11.84 -22.95 10.40
C LYS A 84 -10.48 -23.34 9.83
N ALA A 85 -10.22 -23.03 8.56
CA ALA A 85 -8.93 -23.31 7.92
C ALA A 85 -7.78 -22.59 8.60
N ARG A 86 -7.95 -21.31 8.95
CA ARG A 86 -6.97 -20.52 9.70
C ARG A 86 -6.69 -21.08 11.08
N GLN A 87 -7.72 -21.47 11.82
CA GLN A 87 -7.57 -22.10 13.13
C GLN A 87 -6.76 -23.40 13.02
N GLN A 88 -7.06 -24.24 12.03
CA GLN A 88 -6.32 -25.50 11.81
C GLN A 88 -4.87 -25.31 11.37
N LEU A 89 -4.52 -24.15 10.83
CA LEU A 89 -3.17 -23.81 10.34
C LEU A 89 -2.45 -22.82 11.25
N ASN A 90 -3.03 -22.48 12.42
CA ASN A 90 -2.51 -21.50 13.37
C ASN A 90 -2.19 -20.12 12.76
N ILE A 91 -3.03 -19.65 11.82
CA ILE A 91 -2.87 -18.32 11.19
C ILE A 91 -3.64 -17.25 12.00
N GLY A 92 -2.90 -16.46 12.78
CA GLY A 92 -3.45 -15.49 13.75
C GLY A 92 -4.18 -14.28 13.17
N HIS A 93 -3.66 -13.65 12.11
CA HIS A 93 -4.29 -12.49 11.45
C HIS A 93 -4.97 -12.87 10.13
N GLY A 94 -6.14 -12.28 9.88
CA GLY A 94 -6.97 -12.57 8.71
C GLY A 94 -6.64 -11.73 7.48
N LEU A 95 -7.61 -11.70 6.57
CA LEU A 95 -7.61 -10.80 5.41
C LEU A 95 -7.95 -9.39 5.87
N GLU A 96 -7.26 -8.42 5.29
CA GLU A 96 -7.47 -6.99 5.54
C GLU A 96 -8.17 -6.36 4.32
N SER A 97 -9.06 -5.40 4.57
CA SER A 97 -9.82 -4.74 3.52
C SER A 97 -9.02 -3.62 2.87
N ILE A 98 -9.18 -3.49 1.55
CA ILE A 98 -8.60 -2.37 0.79
C ILE A 98 -9.51 -1.14 0.93
N GLY A 99 -8.94 -0.06 1.48
CA GLY A 99 -9.61 1.24 1.57
C GLY A 99 -9.68 1.94 0.21
N LYS A 100 -10.76 2.69 -0.02
CA LYS A 100 -10.98 3.42 -1.30
C LYS A 100 -10.02 4.60 -1.48
N THR A 101 -9.64 5.26 -0.40
CA THR A 101 -8.90 6.54 -0.41
C THR A 101 -7.45 6.42 0.08
N ARG A 102 -7.12 5.39 0.87
CA ARG A 102 -5.77 5.14 1.39
C ARG A 102 -5.07 4.08 0.54
N PHE A 103 -4.28 4.51 -0.44
CA PHE A 103 -3.64 3.60 -1.41
C PHE A 103 -2.70 2.57 -0.76
N GLY A 104 -2.04 2.92 0.35
CA GLY A 104 -1.22 2.00 1.16
C GLY A 104 -1.96 0.74 1.63
N THR A 105 -3.28 0.81 1.81
CA THR A 105 -4.07 -0.36 2.23
C THR A 105 -4.07 -1.48 1.20
N VAL A 106 -3.81 -1.21 -0.09
CA VAL A 106 -3.67 -2.27 -1.09
C VAL A 106 -2.46 -3.15 -0.82
N VAL A 107 -1.37 -2.55 -0.33
CA VAL A 107 -0.13 -3.26 0.04
C VAL A 107 -0.37 -4.08 1.30
N HIS A 108 -0.91 -3.47 2.36
CA HIS A 108 -1.25 -4.21 3.60
C HIS A 108 -2.21 -5.37 3.34
N SER A 109 -3.22 -5.15 2.50
CA SER A 109 -4.14 -6.22 2.08
C SER A 109 -3.42 -7.32 1.30
N SER A 110 -2.45 -6.97 0.46
CA SER A 110 -1.61 -7.95 -0.27
C SER A 110 -0.78 -8.81 0.68
N VAL A 111 -0.14 -8.19 1.69
CA VAL A 111 0.55 -8.90 2.77
C VAL A 111 -0.40 -9.84 3.52
N SER A 112 -1.61 -9.37 3.84
CA SER A 112 -2.63 -10.18 4.51
C SER A 112 -3.04 -11.40 3.68
N VAL A 113 -3.19 -11.24 2.36
CA VAL A 113 -3.50 -12.32 1.42
C VAL A 113 -2.35 -13.31 1.36
N GLN A 114 -1.11 -12.83 1.19
CA GLN A 114 0.07 -13.69 1.12
C GLN A 114 0.19 -14.60 2.35
N ARG A 115 0.06 -14.01 3.55
CA ARG A 115 0.04 -14.74 4.83
C ARG A 115 -1.09 -15.78 4.88
N CYS A 116 -2.25 -15.44 4.32
CA CYS A 116 -3.43 -16.29 4.36
C CYS A 116 -3.51 -17.31 3.22
N ILE A 117 -2.56 -17.35 2.28
CA ILE A 117 -2.63 -18.27 1.13
C ILE A 117 -2.87 -19.73 1.57
N PRO A 118 -2.15 -20.29 2.57
CA PRO A 118 -2.39 -21.68 3.00
C PRO A 118 -3.84 -21.93 3.47
N ALA A 119 -4.43 -20.96 4.18
CA ALA A 119 -5.82 -21.04 4.61
C ALA A 119 -6.82 -20.89 3.45
N ILE A 120 -6.53 -20.01 2.48
CA ILE A 120 -7.33 -19.87 1.25
C ILE A 120 -7.32 -21.19 0.47
N GLN A 121 -6.14 -21.79 0.29
CA GLN A 121 -5.95 -23.08 -0.38
C GLN A 121 -6.74 -24.21 0.29
N LYS A 122 -6.68 -24.27 1.62
CA LYS A 122 -7.43 -25.25 2.41
C LYS A 122 -8.94 -25.03 2.35
N THR A 123 -9.38 -23.78 2.30
CA THR A 123 -10.80 -23.45 2.12
C THR A 123 -11.30 -23.89 0.74
N ILE A 124 -10.50 -23.71 -0.30
CA ILE A 124 -10.79 -24.19 -1.66
C ILE A 124 -10.87 -25.72 -1.70
N SER A 125 -10.01 -26.44 -0.97
CA SER A 125 -10.01 -27.90 -0.95
C SER A 125 -11.24 -28.51 -0.26
N PHE A 126 -11.96 -27.74 0.57
CA PHE A 126 -13.26 -28.17 1.09
C PHE A 126 -14.35 -28.29 0.01
N GLY A 127 -14.09 -27.82 -1.21
CA GLY A 127 -14.95 -28.03 -2.38
C GLY A 127 -16.25 -27.22 -2.37
N ARG A 128 -16.42 -26.32 -1.39
CA ARG A 128 -17.63 -25.49 -1.20
C ARG A 128 -17.47 -24.07 -1.68
N VAL A 129 -16.24 -23.67 -2.03
CA VAL A 129 -15.96 -22.40 -2.72
C VAL A 129 -16.48 -22.53 -4.14
N LYS A 130 -17.59 -21.86 -4.44
CA LYS A 130 -18.11 -21.77 -5.80
C LYS A 130 -17.04 -21.16 -6.70
N SER A 131 -16.94 -21.73 -7.89
CA SER A 131 -16.05 -21.38 -8.98
C SER A 131 -16.02 -19.88 -9.28
N ASP A 132 -15.22 -19.12 -8.55
CA ASP A 132 -14.79 -17.79 -8.96
C ASP A 132 -13.46 -17.92 -9.70
N ASP A 133 -13.25 -17.02 -10.67
CA ASP A 133 -12.06 -16.89 -11.53
C ASP A 133 -10.72 -16.96 -10.79
N PHE A 134 -10.73 -16.81 -9.46
CA PHE A 134 -9.55 -16.73 -8.62
C PHE A 134 -8.97 -18.09 -8.19
N ARG A 135 -9.73 -19.19 -8.29
CA ARG A 135 -9.28 -20.52 -7.82
C ARG A 135 -7.94 -20.96 -8.42
N ASP A 136 -7.74 -20.69 -9.70
CA ASP A 136 -6.53 -21.09 -10.44
C ASP A 136 -5.24 -20.44 -9.90
N TYR A 137 -5.36 -19.24 -9.33
CA TYR A 137 -4.23 -18.49 -8.78
C TYR A 137 -3.81 -18.99 -7.39
N TYR A 138 -4.67 -19.76 -6.72
CA TYR A 138 -4.37 -20.36 -5.43
C TYR A 138 -4.12 -21.88 -5.52
N ARG A 139 -4.00 -22.47 -6.72
CA ARG A 139 -3.56 -23.87 -6.85
C ARG A 139 -2.10 -24.06 -6.40
N SER A 140 -1.63 -25.31 -6.35
CA SER A 140 -0.20 -25.58 -6.13
C SER A 140 0.64 -24.98 -7.24
N GLU A 141 1.67 -24.22 -6.87
CA GLU A 141 2.60 -23.55 -7.80
C GLU A 141 3.33 -24.55 -8.69
N THR A 142 3.66 -25.73 -8.16
CA THR A 142 4.27 -26.84 -8.89
C THR A 142 3.41 -27.36 -10.05
N THR A 143 2.13 -27.01 -10.07
CA THR A 143 1.15 -27.53 -11.04
C THR A 143 0.44 -26.43 -11.84
N SER A 144 0.64 -25.15 -11.52
CA SER A 144 -0.10 -24.04 -12.10
C SER A 144 0.78 -22.82 -12.34
N GLN A 145 1.10 -22.56 -13.61
CA GLN A 145 1.80 -21.35 -14.02
C GLN A 145 1.06 -20.07 -13.58
N LYS A 146 -0.28 -20.09 -13.59
CA LYS A 146 -1.09 -18.95 -13.10
C LYS A 146 -0.84 -18.67 -11.62
N ALA A 147 -0.75 -19.72 -10.80
CA ALA A 147 -0.50 -19.59 -9.36
C ALA A 147 0.92 -19.10 -9.09
N PHE A 148 1.91 -19.63 -9.82
CA PHE A 148 3.29 -19.19 -9.75
C PHE A 148 3.42 -17.70 -10.12
N ASN A 149 2.93 -17.29 -11.30
CA ASN A 149 3.01 -15.91 -11.77
C ASN A 149 2.29 -14.94 -10.83
N PHE A 150 1.13 -15.33 -10.28
CA PHE A 150 0.44 -14.50 -9.30
C PHE A 150 1.25 -14.31 -8.02
N ARG A 151 1.81 -15.38 -7.46
CA ARG A 151 2.60 -15.28 -6.22
C ARG A 151 3.88 -14.51 -6.42
N TYR A 152 4.53 -14.70 -7.56
CA TYR A 152 5.71 -13.94 -7.95
C TYR A 152 5.39 -12.43 -8.04
N GLY A 153 4.36 -12.05 -8.79
CA GLY A 153 3.94 -10.64 -8.88
C GLY A 153 3.39 -10.07 -7.56
N LEU A 154 2.77 -10.90 -6.72
CA LEU A 154 2.33 -10.51 -5.38
C LEU A 154 3.52 -10.21 -4.46
N GLU A 155 4.56 -11.04 -4.49
CA GLU A 155 5.79 -10.84 -3.73
C GLU A 155 6.47 -9.53 -4.13
N GLN A 156 6.64 -9.30 -5.44
CA GLN A 156 7.23 -8.07 -5.96
C GLN A 156 6.42 -6.83 -5.57
N LEU A 157 5.09 -6.88 -5.68
CA LEU A 157 4.20 -5.79 -5.24
C LEU A 157 4.38 -5.49 -3.75
N ILE A 158 4.45 -6.53 -2.91
CA ILE A 158 4.65 -6.38 -1.47
C ILE A 158 6.03 -5.76 -1.19
N LYS A 159 7.10 -6.28 -1.81
CA LYS A 159 8.46 -5.80 -1.59
C LYS A 159 8.60 -4.32 -1.95
N ILE A 160 8.11 -3.90 -3.12
CA ILE A 160 8.26 -2.50 -3.55
C ILE A 160 7.26 -1.56 -2.88
N GLY A 161 6.06 -2.03 -2.56
CA GLY A 161 5.01 -1.22 -1.94
C GLY A 161 5.10 -1.09 -0.42
N SER A 162 5.78 -2.01 0.27
CA SER A 162 5.86 -2.00 1.75
C SER A 162 6.62 -0.80 2.31
N PRO A 163 7.80 -0.40 1.77
CA PRO A 163 8.50 0.78 2.27
C PRO A 163 7.63 2.04 2.30
N PRO A 164 6.95 2.46 1.21
CA PRO A 164 6.11 3.65 1.27
C PRO A 164 4.84 3.46 2.10
N ALA A 165 4.20 2.27 2.10
CA ALA A 165 3.02 2.02 2.91
C ALA A 165 3.29 2.09 4.43
N ASN A 166 4.42 1.52 4.86
CA ASN A 166 4.85 1.56 6.25
C ASN A 166 5.26 2.98 6.66
N THR A 167 5.98 3.68 5.78
CA THR A 167 6.37 5.09 5.99
C THR A 167 5.15 5.99 6.16
N LEU A 168 4.14 5.83 5.29
CA LEU A 168 2.87 6.55 5.43
C LEU A 168 2.19 6.26 6.76
N THR A 169 2.14 5.00 7.18
CA THR A 169 1.55 4.60 8.47
C THR A 169 2.29 5.24 9.65
N CYS A 170 3.63 5.29 9.61
CA CYS A 170 4.45 5.93 10.64
C CYS A 170 4.21 7.44 10.69
N LEU A 171 4.12 8.11 9.54
CA LEU A 171 3.94 9.56 9.47
C LEU A 171 2.50 10.02 9.79
N GLU A 172 1.50 9.13 9.66
CA GLU A 172 0.13 9.37 10.14
C GLU A 172 -0.03 9.21 11.66
N ALA A 173 1.02 8.80 12.39
CA ALA A 173 0.98 8.67 13.84
C ALA A 173 0.89 10.03 14.54
N VAL A 174 0.41 10.04 15.79
CA VAL A 174 0.09 11.27 16.54
C VAL A 174 1.34 12.07 16.95
N GLU A 175 2.51 11.44 16.98
CA GLU A 175 3.76 12.02 17.53
C GLU A 175 4.86 12.13 16.46
N VAL A 176 4.58 12.83 15.35
CA VAL A 176 5.51 13.00 14.23
C VAL A 176 5.97 14.45 14.11
N MET A 177 7.28 14.65 14.00
CA MET A 177 7.90 15.96 13.78
C MET A 177 8.41 16.11 12.34
N ALA A 178 8.74 17.34 11.94
CA ALA A 178 9.29 17.61 10.62
C ALA A 178 10.65 16.91 10.36
N ALA A 179 11.43 16.64 11.41
CA ALA A 179 12.67 15.87 11.28
C ALA A 179 12.40 14.40 10.91
N ASP A 180 11.36 13.79 11.47
CA ASP A 180 10.96 12.41 11.16
C ASP A 180 10.57 12.30 9.69
N ALA A 181 9.83 13.29 9.17
CA ALA A 181 9.47 13.37 7.75
C ALA A 181 10.70 13.28 6.82
N TYR A 182 11.79 13.99 7.16
CA TYR A 182 13.04 13.91 6.40
C TYR A 182 13.67 12.52 6.45
N PHE A 183 13.80 11.91 7.64
CA PHE A 183 14.40 10.59 7.80
C PHE A 183 13.58 9.49 7.12
N PHE A 184 12.27 9.49 7.33
CA PHE A 184 11.34 8.52 6.74
C PHE A 184 11.35 8.60 5.21
N TRP A 185 11.38 9.80 4.63
CA TRP A 185 11.46 9.95 3.17
C TRP A 185 12.73 9.29 2.60
N HIS A 186 13.91 9.62 3.13
CA HIS A 186 15.17 9.07 2.61
C HIS A 186 15.28 7.56 2.84
N ALA A 187 14.84 7.08 4.01
CA ALA A 187 14.81 5.65 4.31
C ALA A 187 13.87 4.90 3.36
N MET A 188 12.69 5.46 3.07
CA MET A 188 11.73 4.91 2.12
C MET A 188 12.33 4.79 0.72
N ILE A 189 12.88 5.89 0.18
CA ILE A 189 13.49 5.90 -1.16
C ILE A 189 14.65 4.90 -1.22
N ALA A 190 15.57 4.93 -0.26
CA ALA A 190 16.70 4.01 -0.22
C ALA A 190 16.24 2.54 -0.21
N LYS A 191 15.21 2.20 0.56
CA LYS A 191 14.66 0.83 0.59
C LYS A 191 13.93 0.44 -0.68
N MET A 192 13.21 1.35 -1.32
CA MET A 192 12.61 1.08 -2.63
C MET A 192 13.70 0.83 -3.69
N THR A 193 14.76 1.65 -3.71
CA THR A 193 15.90 1.48 -4.63
C THR A 193 16.63 0.16 -4.37
N GLU A 194 16.87 -0.21 -3.12
CA GLU A 194 17.48 -1.50 -2.76
C GLU A 194 16.65 -2.68 -3.27
N VAL A 195 15.33 -2.66 -3.06
CA VAL A 195 14.42 -3.69 -3.58
C VAL A 195 14.46 -3.76 -5.11
N LEU A 196 14.51 -2.61 -5.78
CA LEU A 196 14.45 -2.53 -7.23
C LEU A 196 15.73 -3.03 -7.90
N LEU A 197 16.89 -2.70 -7.32
CA LEU A 197 18.21 -3.03 -7.85
C LEU A 197 18.74 -4.39 -7.39
N ASP A 198 18.08 -5.03 -6.43
CA ASP A 198 18.40 -6.41 -6.02
C ASP A 198 18.07 -7.40 -7.16
N PRO A 199 19.08 -8.06 -7.75
CA PRO A 199 18.88 -9.00 -8.86
C PRO A 199 17.98 -10.17 -8.49
N GLY A 200 17.89 -10.53 -7.20
CA GLY A 200 17.04 -11.62 -6.72
C GLY A 200 15.54 -11.33 -6.80
N ASN A 201 15.15 -10.08 -7.05
CA ASN A 201 13.76 -9.70 -7.23
C ASN A 201 13.31 -9.72 -8.70
N GLU A 202 14.23 -9.89 -9.64
CA GLU A 202 14.03 -9.99 -11.10
C GLU A 202 12.86 -9.13 -11.63
N PHE A 203 12.84 -7.85 -11.28
CA PHE A 203 11.92 -6.90 -11.89
C PHE A 203 12.27 -6.75 -13.37
N PRO A 204 11.30 -6.75 -14.29
CA PRO A 204 11.56 -6.41 -15.69
C PRO A 204 12.13 -5.01 -15.81
N VAL A 205 13.04 -4.78 -16.76
CA VAL A 205 13.76 -3.50 -16.91
C VAL A 205 12.77 -2.35 -17.08
N GLU A 206 11.74 -2.54 -17.89
CA GLU A 206 10.68 -1.55 -18.11
C GLU A 206 9.94 -1.18 -16.82
N VAL A 207 9.73 -2.14 -15.92
CA VAL A 207 9.11 -1.89 -14.62
C VAL A 207 10.06 -1.16 -13.68
N GLN A 208 11.36 -1.45 -13.76
CA GLN A 208 12.37 -0.71 -13.01
C GLN A 208 12.43 0.74 -13.44
N GLU A 209 12.46 1.01 -14.74
CA GLU A 209 12.46 2.35 -15.29
C GLU A 209 11.19 3.12 -14.91
N ASP A 210 10.01 2.51 -15.03
CA ASP A 210 8.74 3.11 -14.61
C ASP A 210 8.75 3.50 -13.12
N ILE A 211 9.27 2.62 -12.25
CA ILE A 211 9.31 2.87 -10.81
C ILE A 211 10.35 3.93 -10.47
N LEU A 212 11.52 3.93 -11.10
CA LEU A 212 12.52 4.98 -10.93
C LEU A 212 11.97 6.35 -11.37
N GLY A 213 11.26 6.39 -12.49
CA GLY A 213 10.58 7.61 -12.94
C GLY A 213 9.56 8.13 -11.92
N ILE A 214 8.85 7.25 -11.21
CA ILE A 214 7.95 7.65 -10.12
C ILE A 214 8.72 8.21 -8.91
N LEU A 215 9.92 7.69 -8.61
CA LEU A 215 10.72 8.17 -7.46
C LEU A 215 11.39 9.51 -7.70
N GLU A 216 11.63 9.87 -8.98
CA GLU A 216 12.29 11.11 -9.38
C GLU A 216 11.34 12.31 -9.52
N HIS A 217 10.02 12.10 -9.43
CA HIS A 217 8.97 13.11 -9.62
C HIS A 217 8.18 13.41 -8.33
#